data_AF-B7BCD9-F1
#
_entry.id   AF-B7BCD9-F1
#
_cell.length_a   1.000
_cell.length_b   1.000
_cell.length_c   1.000
_cell.angle_alpha   90.00
_cell.angle_beta   90.00
_cell.angle_gamma   90.00
#
_symmetry.space_group_name_H-M   'P 1'
#
loop_
_entity.id
_entity.type
_entity.pdbx_description
1 polymer ?
#
loop_
_entity_poly.entity_id
_entity_poly.type
_entity_poly.pdbx_seq_one_letter_code
_entity_poly.pdbx_strand_id
1 'polypeptide(L)'
;MNKIGLIIKREYLRRVSKKSFLLLTFLTPFLFAALVFVPLWLSTIKGDDAKQVAIIDTTGKYASLFKDTEEYTFITEKGSSLEEYRKNPDKEIFAFLNITDDL
;
A
#
# COMPACT_ATOMS: atom_id res chain seq x y z
N MET A 1 -29.38 41.07 -37.12
CA MET A 1 -29.01 39.65 -36.91
C MET A 1 -28.31 39.45 -35.55
N ASN A 2 -28.95 39.82 -34.43
CA ASN A 2 -28.32 39.83 -33.09
C ASN A 2 -29.10 39.04 -32.02
N LYS A 3 -30.14 38.29 -32.44
CA LYS A 3 -31.05 37.60 -31.51
C LYS A 3 -30.41 36.35 -30.90
N ILE A 4 -29.58 35.64 -31.66
CA ILE A 4 -28.93 34.39 -31.24
C ILE A 4 -27.99 34.65 -30.06
N GLY A 5 -27.13 35.68 -30.13
CA GLY A 5 -26.22 36.03 -29.04
C GLY A 5 -26.94 36.38 -27.73
N LEU A 6 -28.08 37.08 -27.82
CA LEU A 6 -28.91 37.40 -26.65
C LEU A 6 -29.53 36.14 -26.02
N ILE A 7 -29.96 35.18 -26.84
CA ILE A 7 -30.51 33.91 -26.38
C ILE A 7 -29.41 33.09 -25.67
N ILE A 8 -28.21 33.02 -26.25
CA ILE A 8 -27.06 32.30 -25.65
C ILE A 8 -26.70 32.91 -24.30
N LYS A 9 -26.56 34.24 -24.21
CA LYS A 9 -26.23 34.94 -22.96
C LYS A 9 -27.24 34.62 -21.85
N ARG A 10 -28.54 34.70 -22.16
CA ARG A 10 -29.60 34.39 -21.20
C ARG A 10 -29.52 32.95 -20.71
N GLU A 11 -29.32 32.01 -21.63
CA GLU A 11 -29.28 30.58 -21.30
C GLU A 11 -28.03 30.21 -20.50
N TYR A 12 -26.87 30.80 -20.85
CA TYR A 12 -25.63 30.63 -20.11
C TYR A 12 -25.78 31.13 -18.66
N LEU A 13 -26.24 32.36 -18.46
CA LEU A 13 -26.45 32.92 -17.11
C LEU A 13 -27.45 32.06 -16.32
N ARG A 14 -28.53 31.60 -16.96
CA ARG A 14 -29.52 30.70 -16.33
C ARG A 14 -28.91 29.38 -15.86
N ARG A 15 -27.88 28.87 -16.53
CA ARG A 15 -27.20 27.62 -16.15
C ARG A 15 -26.13 27.85 -15.10
N VAL A 16 -25.24 28.82 -15.34
CA VAL A 16 -24.07 29.07 -14.48
C VAL A 16 -24.45 29.67 -13.13
N SER A 17 -25.52 30.46 -13.06
CA SER A 17 -26.00 31.03 -11.78
C SER A 17 -26.72 30.02 -10.88
N LYS A 18 -26.92 28.76 -11.32
CA LYS A 18 -27.50 27.73 -10.46
C LYS A 18 -26.47 27.31 -9.41
N LYS A 19 -26.90 27.23 -8.14
CA LYS A 19 -26.06 26.75 -7.04
C LYS A 19 -25.48 25.36 -7.32
N SER A 20 -26.27 24.46 -7.90
CA SER A 20 -25.82 23.12 -8.28
C SER A 20 -24.74 23.14 -9.36
N PHE A 21 -24.81 24.07 -10.32
CA PHE A 21 -23.79 24.21 -11.36
C PHE A 21 -22.46 24.65 -10.75
N LEU A 22 -22.48 25.68 -9.90
CA LEU A 22 -21.27 26.15 -9.22
C LEU A 22 -20.70 25.07 -8.31
N LEU A 23 -21.54 24.42 -7.50
CA LEU A 23 -21.12 23.35 -6.60
C LEU A 23 -20.45 22.21 -7.37
N LEU A 24 -21.07 21.70 -8.44
CA LEU A 24 -20.48 20.62 -9.25
C LEU A 24 -19.20 21.07 -9.96
N THR A 25 -19.15 22.30 -10.48
CA THR A 25 -17.97 22.82 -11.18
C THR A 25 -16.72 22.82 -10.30
N PHE A 26 -16.87 23.12 -9.01
CA PHE A 26 -15.75 23.03 -8.07
C PHE A 26 -15.60 21.63 -7.48
N LEU A 27 -16.69 20.97 -7.10
CA LEU A 27 -16.65 19.68 -6.42
C LEU A 27 -16.09 18.58 -7.31
N THR A 28 -16.44 18.55 -8.59
CA THR A 28 -16.00 17.49 -9.52
C THR A 28 -14.47 17.43 -9.66
N PRO A 29 -13.73 18.54 -9.91
CA PRO A 29 -12.27 18.54 -9.88
C PRO A 29 -11.67 18.00 -8.57
N PHE A 30 -12.23 18.39 -7.41
CA PHE A 30 -11.76 17.87 -6.11
C PHE A 30 -12.02 16.38 -5.95
N LEU A 31 -13.19 15.89 -6.38
CA LEU A 31 -13.50 14.46 -6.37
C LEU A 31 -12.56 13.67 -7.27
N PHE A 32 -12.23 14.18 -8.46
CA PHE A 32 -11.24 13.55 -9.34
C PHE A 32 -9.86 13.53 -8.72
N ALA A 33 -9.42 14.63 -8.12
CA ALA A 33 -8.14 14.69 -7.41
C ALA A 33 -8.10 13.67 -6.27
N ALA A 34 -9.15 13.58 -5.45
CA ALA A 34 -9.26 12.59 -4.38
C ALA A 34 -9.25 11.15 -4.91
N LEU A 35 -9.95 10.87 -6.00
CA LEU A 35 -10.02 9.54 -6.60
C LEU A 35 -8.65 9.05 -7.08
N VAL A 36 -7.80 9.94 -7.58
CA VAL A 36 -6.42 9.61 -7.96
C VAL A 36 -5.48 9.59 -6.75
N PHE A 37 -5.62 10.57 -5.85
CA PHE A 37 -4.73 10.73 -4.69
C PHE A 37 -4.87 9.60 -3.67
N VAL A 38 -6.11 9.19 -3.34
CA VAL A 38 -6.36 8.24 -2.26
C VAL A 38 -5.68 6.88 -2.51
N PRO A 39 -5.82 6.22 -3.69
CA PRO A 39 -5.13 4.96 -3.95
C PRO A 39 -3.60 5.10 -3.96
N LEU A 40 -3.08 6.21 -4.49
CA LEU A 40 -1.64 6.46 -4.50
C LEU A 40 -1.10 6.62 -3.09
N TRP A 41 -1.79 7.38 -2.23
CA TRP A 41 -1.42 7.55 -0.84
C TRP A 41 -1.50 6.22 -0.08
N LEU A 42 -2.59 5.46 -0.23
CA LEU A 42 -2.73 4.14 0.38
C LEU A 42 -1.63 3.17 -0.07
N SER A 43 -1.19 3.23 -1.33
CA SER A 43 -0.08 2.43 -1.83
C SER A 43 1.26 2.75 -1.16
N THR A 44 1.41 3.91 -0.51
CA THR A 44 2.64 4.26 0.22
C THR A 44 2.67 3.70 1.64
N ILE A 45 1.52 3.30 2.18
CA ILE A 45 1.43 2.71 3.50
C ILE A 45 1.97 1.28 3.41
N LYS A 46 3.14 1.04 4.00
CA LYS A 46 3.66 -0.31 4.26
C LYS A 46 2.97 -0.87 5.51
N GLY A 47 2.82 -2.19 5.60
CA GLY A 47 2.29 -2.85 6.80
C GLY A 47 3.10 -2.48 8.04
N ASP A 48 2.43 -2.36 9.18
CA ASP A 48 2.98 -1.83 10.44
C ASP A 48 4.04 -2.75 11.06
N ASP A 49 4.03 -4.04 10.70
CA ASP A 49 4.93 -5.05 11.24
C ASP A 49 5.99 -5.48 10.21
N ALA A 50 7.26 -5.39 10.62
CA ALA A 50 8.36 -5.99 9.89
C ALA A 50 8.15 -7.51 9.81
N LYS A 51 8.23 -8.06 8.60
CA LYS A 51 7.96 -9.47 8.31
C LYS A 51 9.04 -10.33 8.95
N GLN A 52 8.66 -11.20 9.88
CA GLN A 52 9.61 -12.12 10.50
C GLN A 52 9.95 -13.29 9.56
N VAL A 53 11.24 -13.45 9.27
CA VAL A 53 11.76 -14.56 8.45
C VAL A 53 12.64 -15.45 9.33
N ALA A 54 12.27 -16.72 9.46
CA ALA A 54 13.08 -17.70 10.15
C ALA A 54 14.13 -18.31 9.22
N ILE A 55 15.38 -18.28 9.66
CA ILE A 55 16.51 -18.84 8.92
C ILE A 55 16.89 -20.19 9.52
N ILE A 56 16.83 -21.23 8.68
CA ILE A 56 17.29 -22.57 8.98
C ILE A 56 18.52 -22.81 8.11
N ASP A 57 19.69 -22.66 8.71
CA ASP A 57 20.96 -22.82 8.01
C ASP A 57 21.68 -24.07 8.55
N THR A 58 21.67 -25.15 7.77
CA THR A 58 22.34 -26.40 8.12
C THR A 58 23.87 -26.28 8.03
N THR A 59 24.37 -25.33 7.24
CA THR A 59 25.80 -25.10 7.03
C THR A 59 26.42 -24.25 8.15
N GLY A 60 25.60 -23.41 8.79
CA GLY A 60 26.00 -22.45 9.81
C GLY A 60 26.83 -21.26 9.30
N LYS A 61 27.03 -21.14 7.99
CA LYS A 61 27.87 -20.10 7.37
C LYS A 61 27.12 -18.81 7.07
N TYR A 62 25.81 -18.89 6.81
CA TYR A 62 25.03 -17.85 6.17
C TYR A 62 24.10 -17.12 7.12
N ALA A 63 23.57 -17.79 8.15
CA ALA A 63 22.59 -17.20 9.07
C ALA A 63 23.07 -15.88 9.71
N SER A 64 24.36 -15.79 10.07
CA SER A 64 24.94 -14.59 10.68
C SER A 64 25.14 -13.41 9.72
N LEU A 65 24.99 -13.63 8.41
CA LEU A 65 25.16 -12.59 7.38
C LEU A 65 23.87 -11.78 7.18
N PHE A 66 22.73 -12.29 7.62
CA PHE A 66 21.45 -11.59 7.54
C PHE A 66 21.37 -10.49 8.59
N LYS A 67 20.90 -9.31 8.17
CA LYS A 67 20.71 -8.14 9.02
C LYS A 67 19.28 -7.66 8.86
N ASP A 68 18.68 -7.26 9.97
CA ASP A 68 17.33 -6.73 9.97
C ASP A 68 17.22 -5.46 9.13
N THR A 69 16.05 -5.29 8.54
CA THR A 69 15.66 -4.14 7.73
C THR A 69 14.32 -3.61 8.22
N GLU A 70 13.91 -2.44 7.72
CA GLU A 70 12.58 -1.89 8.03
C GLU A 70 11.43 -2.82 7.59
N GLU A 71 11.66 -3.69 6.60
CA GLU A 71 10.63 -4.59 6.06
C GLU A 71 10.73 -6.03 6.57
N TYR A 72 11.93 -6.48 6.97
CA TYR A 72 12.20 -7.87 7.35
C TYR A 72 13.06 -7.96 8.61
N THR A 73 12.65 -8.83 9.53
CA THR A 73 13.40 -9.18 10.74
C THR A 73 13.78 -10.65 10.67
N PHE A 74 15.04 -10.98 10.92
CA PHE A 74 15.56 -12.33 10.76
C PHE A 74 15.77 -13.00 12.13
N ILE A 75 15.18 -14.19 12.29
CA ILE A 75 15.36 -14.99 13.50
C ILE A 75 16.21 -16.22 13.17
N THR A 76 17.32 -16.38 13.91
CA THR A 76 18.24 -17.51 13.77
C THR A 76 18.09 -18.43 14.99
N GLU A 77 17.25 -19.46 14.88
CA GLU A 77 17.13 -20.46 15.94
C GLU A 77 18.10 -21.61 15.68
N LYS A 78 19.16 -21.69 16.51
CA LYS A 78 20.01 -22.87 16.59
C LYS A 78 19.25 -24.00 17.31
N GLY A 79 18.48 -24.77 16.58
CA GLY A 79 18.01 -26.10 17.02
C GLY A 79 16.54 -26.24 17.40
N SER A 80 15.73 -25.18 17.30
CA SER A 80 14.28 -25.28 17.52
C SER A 80 13.61 -25.72 16.22
N SER A 81 13.19 -26.98 16.18
CA SER A 81 12.64 -27.63 14.98
C SER A 81 11.50 -26.82 14.36
N LEU A 82 11.43 -26.81 13.03
CA LEU A 82 10.34 -26.26 12.19
C LEU A 82 8.92 -26.56 12.73
N GLU A 83 8.78 -27.67 13.44
CA GLU A 83 7.57 -28.13 14.13
C GLU A 83 7.09 -27.23 15.26
N GLU A 84 7.99 -26.53 15.97
CA GLU A 84 7.65 -25.67 17.11
C GLU A 84 6.98 -24.37 16.65
N TYR A 85 7.45 -23.82 15.53
CA TYR A 85 6.80 -22.69 14.86
C TYR A 85 5.48 -23.08 14.19
N ARG A 86 5.38 -24.31 13.65
CA ARG A 86 4.14 -24.82 13.08
C ARG A 86 3.05 -25.06 14.13
N LYS A 87 3.44 -25.31 15.38
CA LYS A 87 2.54 -25.57 16.51
C LYS A 87 2.16 -24.32 17.29
N ASN A 88 2.88 -23.22 17.16
CA ASN A 88 2.65 -22.01 17.94
C ASN A 88 2.02 -20.91 17.07
N PRO A 89 0.68 -20.79 17.04
CA PRO A 89 -0.03 -19.85 16.18
C PRO A 89 0.24 -18.38 16.51
N ASP A 90 0.80 -18.09 17.69
CA ASP A 90 1.10 -16.73 18.16
C ASP A 90 2.41 -16.15 17.59
N LYS A 91 3.26 -16.99 16.99
CA LYS A 91 4.47 -16.53 16.29
C LYS A 91 4.16 -16.40 14.81
N GLU A 92 3.74 -15.22 14.38
CA GLU A 92 3.49 -14.90 12.96
C GLU A 92 4.81 -14.86 12.17
N ILE A 93 5.28 -16.05 11.75
CA ILE A 93 6.37 -16.15 10.77
C ILE A 93 5.80 -15.90 9.38
N PHE A 94 6.37 -14.91 8.70
CA PHE A 94 6.05 -14.61 7.31
C PHE A 94 6.63 -15.65 6.35
N ALA A 95 7.88 -16.08 6.57
CA ALA A 95 8.54 -17.07 5.72
C ALA A 95 9.64 -17.86 6.43
N PHE A 96 9.97 -19.03 5.90
CA PHE A 96 11.13 -19.83 6.29
C PHE A 96 12.16 -19.83 5.15
N LEU A 97 13.40 -19.49 5.47
CA LEU A 97 14.55 -19.60 4.57
C LEU A 97 15.37 -20.83 4.98
N ASN A 98 15.35 -21.87 4.15
CA ASN A 98 16.12 -23.09 4.38
C ASN A 98 17.36 -23.14 3.49
N ILE A 99 18.53 -23.16 4.11
CA ILE A 99 19.84 -23.27 3.45
C ILE A 99 20.40 -24.65 3.79
N THR A 100 20.46 -25.52 2.78
CA THR A 100 20.77 -26.94 2.98
C THR A 100 22.20 -27.32 2.63
N ASP A 101 22.87 -26.56 1.76
CA ASP A 101 24.22 -26.86 1.28
C ASP A 101 24.99 -25.58 0.93
N ASP A 102 26.30 -25.71 0.78
CA ASP A 102 27.22 -24.67 0.31
C ASP A 102 27.21 -24.64 -1.24
N LEU A 103 27.07 -23.46 -1.85
CA LEU A 103 27.18 -23.29 -3.30
C LEU A 103 28.63 -23.32 -3.78
#